data_AF-A0A1B9B1B8-F1
#
_entry.id   AF-A0A1B9B1B8-F1
#
_cell.length_a   1.000
_cell.length_b   1.000
_cell.length_c   1.000
_cell.angle_alpha   90.00
_cell.angle_beta   90.00
_cell.angle_gamma   90.00
#
_symmetry.space_group_name_H-M   'P 1'
#
loop_
_entity.id
_entity.type
_entity.pdbx_description
1 polymer ?
#
loop_
_entity_poly.entity_id
_entity_poly.type
_entity_poly.pdbx_seq_one_letter_code
_entity_poly.pdbx_strand_id
1 'polypeptide(L)'
;MKKLILFAGLVGLLVACGEEEVVKPKGEPKEEVPAAVEPKEEAPSVEEPKEEAPAIEEPKEEAPPAVEPKEEAPPPVQKGPIDPQVALSILQDAYQGIAKVEYNAELKAFLILPTDPNFIVEMEMILTGKMSKDDWNYLADSIAKLSGELGPEYLVFLLNPANPDNYILMAENGVIKYDALNEDIKSQDKAL
;
A
#
# COMPACT_ATOMS: atom_id res chain seq x y z
N MET A 1 19.22 56.12 -33.12
CA MET A 1 18.67 55.77 -34.46
C MET A 1 18.31 54.30 -34.46
N LYS A 2 17.07 53.98 -34.88
CA LYS A 2 16.53 52.76 -35.55
C LYS A 2 17.43 51.49 -35.51
N LYS A 3 16.95 50.27 -35.19
CA LYS A 3 15.73 49.61 -35.74
C LYS A 3 15.15 48.53 -34.81
N LEU A 4 13.83 48.59 -34.72
CA LEU A 4 12.86 47.54 -34.40
C LEU A 4 12.91 46.45 -35.49
N ILE A 5 12.90 45.16 -35.14
CA ILE A 5 12.56 44.07 -36.06
C ILE A 5 11.43 43.26 -35.41
N LEU A 6 10.21 43.55 -35.87
CA LEU A 6 9.08 42.64 -35.85
C LEU A 6 9.33 41.55 -36.89
N PHE A 7 9.11 40.29 -36.52
CA PHE A 7 8.73 39.25 -37.48
C PHE A 7 7.31 38.83 -37.17
N ALA A 8 6.41 39.24 -38.05
CA ALA A 8 5.06 38.72 -38.20
C ALA A 8 5.03 37.86 -39.47
N GLY A 9 4.28 36.77 -39.42
CA GLY A 9 3.86 35.98 -40.58
C GLY A 9 4.17 34.49 -40.40
N LEU A 10 3.33 33.56 -40.82
CA LEU A 10 1.98 33.62 -41.38
C LEU A 10 1.50 32.15 -41.42
N VAL A 11 0.26 31.94 -40.99
CA VAL A 11 -0.72 30.92 -41.40
C VAL A 11 -0.29 29.88 -42.46
N GLY A 12 -0.43 28.60 -42.11
CA GLY A 12 -0.56 27.48 -43.05
C GLY A 12 -1.74 26.60 -42.61
N LEU A 13 -2.79 26.57 -43.43
CA LEU A 13 -4.12 26.01 -43.20
C LEU A 13 -4.30 24.70 -44.00
N LEU A 14 -4.87 23.68 -43.37
CA LEU A 14 -5.79 22.65 -43.92
C LEU A 14 -5.32 21.54 -44.89
N VAL A 15 -6.09 20.43 -44.80
CA VAL A 15 -6.33 19.29 -45.74
C VAL A 15 -5.51 18.02 -45.41
N ALA A 16 -6.07 16.81 -45.19
CA ALA A 16 -7.31 16.21 -45.69
C ALA A 16 -7.90 15.12 -44.74
N CYS A 17 -9.24 15.03 -44.68
CA CYS A 17 -9.96 13.76 -44.50
C CYS A 17 -9.79 12.91 -45.78
N GLY A 18 -9.72 11.60 -45.64
CA GLY A 18 -9.76 10.64 -46.75
C GLY A 18 -10.30 9.29 -46.29
N GLU A 19 -11.46 8.96 -46.83
CA GLU A 19 -12.38 7.87 -46.53
C GLU A 19 -12.20 6.68 -47.50
N GLU A 20 -12.72 5.51 -47.08
CA GLU A 20 -13.11 4.31 -47.84
C GLU A 20 -12.09 3.37 -48.54
N GLU A 21 -12.03 2.16 -47.97
CA GLU A 21 -12.40 0.85 -48.57
C GLU A 21 -11.86 0.47 -49.98
N VAL A 22 -10.95 -0.52 -50.04
CA VAL A 22 -10.88 -1.48 -51.16
C VAL A 22 -10.49 -2.87 -50.67
N VAL A 23 -11.31 -3.82 -51.11
CA VAL A 23 -11.35 -5.28 -50.92
C VAL A 23 -10.10 -6.00 -51.49
N LYS A 24 -9.66 -7.07 -50.80
CA LYS A 24 -8.68 -8.12 -51.20
C LYS A 24 -9.18 -8.90 -52.46
N PRO A 25 -8.58 -10.00 -52.98
CA PRO A 25 -7.35 -10.75 -52.64
C PRO A 25 -6.49 -11.20 -53.85
N LYS A 26 -5.22 -11.61 -53.64
CA LYS A 26 -4.58 -12.69 -54.44
C LYS A 26 -3.24 -13.16 -53.86
N GLY A 27 -3.07 -14.48 -53.73
CA GLY A 27 -1.76 -15.14 -53.79
C GLY A 27 -1.34 -15.92 -52.54
N GLU A 28 -1.60 -17.23 -52.55
CA GLU A 28 -1.19 -18.29 -51.60
C GLU A 28 0.35 -18.47 -51.56
N PRO A 29 0.93 -19.27 -50.63
CA PRO A 29 0.87 -20.74 -50.73
C PRO A 29 0.79 -21.54 -49.40
N LYS A 30 -0.01 -22.61 -49.45
CA LYS A 30 0.18 -23.96 -48.87
C LYS A 30 1.15 -24.14 -47.67
N GLU A 31 0.57 -24.54 -46.54
CA GLU A 31 1.15 -25.54 -45.60
C GLU A 31 0.08 -26.63 -45.46
N GLU A 32 0.23 -27.79 -46.11
CA GLU A 32 0.85 -29.01 -45.57
C GLU A 32 0.30 -29.42 -44.19
N VAL A 33 -0.74 -30.25 -44.24
CA VAL A 33 -1.11 -31.23 -43.21
C VAL A 33 -0.02 -32.30 -43.13
N PRO A 34 0.42 -32.67 -41.92
CA PRO A 34 0.85 -34.04 -41.67
C PRO A 34 -0.08 -34.70 -40.67
N ALA A 35 -0.76 -35.72 -41.21
CA ALA A 35 -1.02 -37.04 -40.64
C ALA A 35 -1.07 -37.20 -39.11
N ALA A 36 -2.23 -37.70 -38.70
CA ALA A 36 -2.48 -38.43 -37.47
C ALA A 36 -1.29 -39.33 -37.07
N VAL A 37 -0.84 -39.14 -35.84
CA VAL A 37 0.00 -40.11 -35.13
C VAL A 37 -0.94 -40.78 -34.12
N GLU A 38 -1.34 -42.02 -34.39
CA GLU A 38 -1.89 -42.91 -33.38
C GLU A 38 -0.73 -43.41 -32.50
N PRO A 39 -0.75 -43.21 -31.17
CA PRO A 39 0.06 -43.99 -30.27
C PRO A 39 -0.74 -45.23 -29.86
N LYS A 40 -0.21 -46.39 -30.25
CA LYS A 40 -0.60 -47.72 -29.76
C LYS A 40 -0.72 -47.73 -28.24
N GLU A 41 -1.79 -48.34 -27.76
CA GLU A 41 -1.91 -48.90 -26.42
C GLU A 41 -0.73 -49.85 -26.14
N GLU A 42 0.12 -49.50 -25.18
CA GLU A 42 0.84 -50.45 -24.37
C GLU A 42 0.44 -50.21 -22.92
N ALA A 43 -0.27 -51.19 -22.35
CA ALA A 43 -0.61 -51.21 -20.94
C ALA A 43 0.66 -51.48 -20.12
N PRO A 44 1.05 -50.59 -19.18
CA PRO A 44 1.97 -50.98 -18.13
C PRO A 44 1.19 -51.75 -17.06
N SER A 45 1.68 -52.96 -16.82
CA SER A 45 1.28 -53.87 -15.77
C SER A 45 1.13 -53.15 -14.42
N VAL A 46 0.00 -53.44 -13.76
CA VAL A 46 -0.27 -53.14 -12.36
C VAL A 46 0.83 -53.78 -11.50
N GLU A 47 1.67 -52.96 -10.89
CA GLU A 47 2.34 -53.30 -9.63
C GLU A 47 1.57 -52.60 -8.51
N GLU A 48 1.00 -53.42 -7.62
CA GLU A 48 0.28 -52.99 -6.43
C GLU A 48 1.21 -52.16 -5.52
N PRO A 49 0.87 -50.90 -5.21
CA PRO A 49 1.48 -50.21 -4.09
C PRO A 49 0.96 -50.90 -2.82
N LYS A 50 1.87 -51.53 -2.06
CA LYS A 50 1.62 -51.92 -0.67
C LYS A 50 1.04 -50.71 0.07
N GLU A 51 -0.21 -50.81 0.51
CA GLU A 51 -0.78 -49.98 1.57
C GLU A 51 0.03 -50.24 2.85
N GLU A 52 1.08 -49.45 3.06
CA GLU A 52 1.48 -49.11 4.42
C GLU A 52 0.59 -47.96 4.86
N ALA A 53 -0.39 -48.29 5.70
CA ALA A 53 -1.22 -47.32 6.38
C ALA A 53 -0.31 -46.26 7.05
N PRO A 54 -0.55 -44.95 6.86
CA PRO A 54 0.05 -43.97 7.72
C PRO A 54 -0.45 -44.25 9.13
N ALA A 55 0.48 -44.58 10.03
CA ALA A 55 0.22 -44.53 11.45
C ALA A 55 -0.29 -43.12 11.76
N ILE A 56 -1.58 -43.02 12.04
CA ILE A 56 -2.17 -41.85 12.70
C ILE A 56 -1.50 -41.81 14.07
N GLU A 57 -0.41 -41.06 14.19
CA GLU A 57 -0.04 -40.49 15.47
C GLU A 57 -1.13 -39.49 15.80
N GLU A 58 -1.99 -39.87 16.75
CA GLU A 58 -2.88 -38.94 17.44
C GLU A 58 -2.05 -37.71 17.84
N PRO A 59 -2.44 -36.49 17.42
CA PRO A 59 -1.87 -35.31 18.03
C PRO A 59 -2.22 -35.39 19.51
N LYS A 60 -1.20 -35.54 20.36
CA LYS A 60 -1.35 -35.23 21.78
C LYS A 60 -1.84 -33.79 21.85
N GLU A 61 -3.11 -33.66 22.17
CA GLU A 61 -3.77 -32.43 22.54
C GLU A 61 -3.15 -31.97 23.88
N GLU A 62 -1.94 -31.42 23.83
CA GLU A 62 -1.49 -30.52 24.88
C GLU A 62 -2.33 -29.26 24.72
N ALA A 63 -3.40 -29.21 25.51
CA ALA A 63 -4.14 -27.99 25.75
C ALA A 63 -3.13 -26.85 25.99
N PRO A 64 -3.21 -25.73 25.25
CA PRO A 64 -2.42 -24.57 25.62
C PRO A 64 -2.78 -24.25 27.08
N PRO A 65 -1.79 -23.91 27.94
CA PRO A 65 -2.12 -23.43 29.27
C PRO A 65 -3.12 -22.29 29.09
N ALA A 66 -4.25 -22.39 29.79
CA ALA A 66 -5.25 -21.34 29.84
C ALA A 66 -4.53 -20.04 30.22
N VAL A 67 -4.25 -19.21 29.22
CA VAL A 67 -3.89 -17.82 29.47
C VAL A 67 -5.21 -17.20 29.87
N GLU A 68 -5.45 -17.15 31.17
CA GLU A 68 -6.46 -16.25 31.73
C GLU A 68 -6.23 -14.90 31.04
N PRO A 69 -7.26 -14.31 30.40
CA PRO A 69 -7.12 -12.96 29.94
C PRO A 69 -6.86 -12.15 31.20
N LYS A 70 -5.62 -11.70 31.39
CA LYS A 70 -5.34 -10.59 32.27
C LYS A 70 -6.12 -9.44 31.68
N GLU A 71 -7.31 -9.24 32.21
CA GLU A 71 -8.06 -8.00 32.13
C GLU A 71 -7.20 -6.97 32.90
N GLU A 72 -6.12 -6.55 32.26
CA GLU A 72 -5.28 -5.48 32.74
C GLU A 72 -6.10 -4.23 32.44
N ALA A 73 -6.77 -3.73 33.47
CA ALA A 73 -7.44 -2.44 33.43
C ALA A 73 -6.50 -1.42 32.74
N PRO A 74 -7.00 -0.61 31.79
CA PRO A 74 -6.14 0.32 31.06
C PRO A 74 -5.34 1.13 32.08
N PRO A 75 -4.01 1.25 31.90
CA PRO A 75 -3.18 1.93 32.87
C PRO A 75 -3.73 3.34 33.11
N PRO A 76 -3.69 3.84 34.35
CA PRO A 76 -4.16 5.19 34.65
C PRO A 76 -3.47 6.16 33.69
N VAL A 77 -4.27 7.01 33.02
CA VAL A 77 -3.78 8.05 32.10
C VAL A 77 -2.78 8.91 32.86
N GLN A 78 -1.49 8.62 32.70
CA GLN A 78 -0.42 9.40 33.31
C GLN A 78 -0.36 10.72 32.57
N LYS A 79 -0.67 11.82 33.26
CA LYS A 79 -0.37 13.18 32.79
C LYS A 79 1.14 13.42 32.90
N GLY A 80 1.88 12.88 31.94
CA GLY A 80 3.31 13.01 31.75
C GLY A 80 3.69 12.41 30.39
N PRO A 81 4.88 12.72 29.83
CA PRO A 81 5.32 12.09 28.60
C PRO A 81 5.33 10.56 28.78
N ILE A 82 4.61 9.86 27.91
CA ILE A 82 4.52 8.40 27.94
C ILE A 82 5.90 7.84 27.58
N ASP A 83 6.34 6.82 28.29
CA ASP A 83 7.55 6.09 27.92
C ASP A 83 7.44 5.57 26.45
N PRO A 84 8.43 5.81 25.58
CA PRO A 84 8.34 5.46 24.16
C PRO A 84 8.06 3.98 23.90
N GLN A 85 8.57 3.09 24.75
CA GLN A 85 8.38 1.66 24.58
C GLN A 85 6.97 1.24 24.99
N VAL A 86 6.41 1.87 26.03
CA VAL A 86 5.00 1.69 26.41
C VAL A 86 4.09 2.20 25.29
N ALA A 87 4.35 3.40 24.77
CA ALA A 87 3.61 3.96 23.65
C ALA A 87 3.71 3.07 22.40
N LEU A 88 4.90 2.57 22.08
CA LEU A 88 5.11 1.65 20.96
C LEU A 88 4.25 0.38 21.10
N SER A 89 4.24 -0.23 22.29
CA SER A 89 3.45 -1.44 22.54
C SER A 89 1.95 -1.19 22.38
N ILE A 90 1.44 -0.06 22.90
CA ILE A 90 0.03 0.31 22.76
C ILE A 90 -0.32 0.54 21.28
N LEU A 91 0.55 1.21 20.54
CA LEU A 91 0.31 1.46 19.12
C LEU A 91 0.39 0.18 18.28
N GLN A 92 1.32 -0.73 18.58
CA GLN A 92 1.42 -2.02 17.89
C GLN A 92 0.16 -2.86 18.09
N ASP A 93 -0.43 -2.85 19.30
CA ASP A 93 -1.71 -3.51 19.59
C ASP A 93 -2.87 -2.83 18.84
N ALA A 94 -2.97 -1.50 18.91
CA ALA A 94 -4.04 -0.74 18.27
C ALA A 94 -4.06 -0.86 16.74
N TYR A 95 -2.88 -1.00 16.11
CA TYR A 95 -2.75 -1.15 14.66
C TYR A 95 -2.54 -2.61 14.22
N GLN A 96 -2.70 -3.57 15.12
CA GLN A 96 -2.49 -4.98 14.81
C GLN A 96 -3.32 -5.41 13.59
N GLY A 97 -2.64 -6.00 12.60
CA GLY A 97 -3.25 -6.45 11.35
C GLY A 97 -3.51 -5.34 10.32
N ILE A 98 -3.46 -4.06 10.71
CA ILE A 98 -3.73 -2.91 9.83
C ILE A 98 -2.42 -2.26 9.37
N ALA A 99 -1.49 -2.04 10.31
CA ALA A 99 -0.22 -1.40 10.04
C ALA A 99 0.91 -1.98 10.90
N LYS A 100 2.13 -1.92 10.37
CA LYS A 100 3.36 -2.13 11.12
C LYS A 100 3.75 -0.82 11.80
N VAL A 101 3.99 -0.86 13.11
CA VAL A 101 4.44 0.30 13.88
C VAL A 101 5.84 0.09 14.43
N GLU A 102 6.72 1.07 14.19
CA GLU A 102 8.10 1.09 14.69
C GLU A 102 8.41 2.41 15.40
N TYR A 103 9.36 2.37 16.33
CA TYR A 103 9.91 3.57 16.96
C TYR A 103 11.35 3.79 16.49
N ASN A 104 11.62 4.99 15.98
CA ASN A 104 12.96 5.47 15.66
C ASN A 104 13.44 6.39 16.79
N ALA A 105 14.42 5.93 17.56
CA ALA A 105 14.94 6.67 18.71
C ALA A 105 15.76 7.92 18.32
N GLU A 106 16.37 7.93 17.14
CA GLU A 106 17.17 9.07 16.66
C GLU A 106 16.27 10.26 16.29
N LEU A 107 15.17 9.97 15.57
CA LEU A 107 14.17 10.96 15.18
C LEU A 107 13.12 11.22 16.26
N LYS A 108 13.12 10.43 17.33
CA LYS A 108 12.02 10.35 18.31
C LYS A 108 10.67 10.19 17.61
N ALA A 109 10.60 9.26 16.66
CA ALA A 109 9.48 9.15 15.74
C ALA A 109 8.79 7.79 15.83
N PHE A 110 7.46 7.79 15.79
CA PHE A 110 6.66 6.60 15.53
C PHE A 110 6.36 6.52 14.03
N LEU A 111 6.73 5.41 13.41
CA LEU A 111 6.56 5.15 11.99
C LEU A 111 5.42 4.15 11.81
N ILE A 112 4.35 4.56 11.15
CA ILE A 112 3.18 3.72 10.88
C ILE A 112 3.19 3.39 9.39
N LEU A 113 3.43 2.12 9.06
CA LEU A 113 3.40 1.61 7.70
C LEU A 113 2.15 0.76 7.50
N PRO A 114 1.13 1.23 6.74
CA PRO A 114 -0.02 0.42 6.38
C PRO A 114 0.39 -0.90 5.73
N THR A 115 -0.20 -2.01 6.18
CA THR A 115 0.08 -3.36 5.66
C THR A 115 -1.17 -4.11 5.25
N ASP A 116 -2.35 -3.73 5.76
CA ASP A 116 -3.61 -4.35 5.35
C ASP A 116 -3.96 -4.01 3.89
N PRO A 117 -4.20 -5.00 3.01
CA PRO A 117 -4.50 -4.75 1.61
C PRO A 117 -5.75 -3.90 1.37
N ASN A 118 -6.81 -4.07 2.18
CA ASN A 118 -8.04 -3.31 1.98
C ASN A 118 -7.82 -1.84 2.35
N PHE A 119 -7.19 -1.60 3.50
CA PHE A 119 -6.84 -0.26 3.94
C PHE A 119 -5.91 0.45 2.94
N ILE A 120 -4.91 -0.24 2.40
CA ILE A 120 -4.02 0.32 1.38
C ILE A 120 -4.80 0.73 0.12
N VAL A 121 -5.72 -0.11 -0.36
CA VAL A 121 -6.55 0.20 -1.54
C VAL A 121 -7.48 1.38 -1.27
N GLU A 122 -8.11 1.45 -0.10
CA GLU A 122 -8.92 2.59 0.32
C GLU A 122 -8.10 3.89 0.34
N MET A 123 -6.91 3.86 0.95
CA MET A 123 -6.00 4.99 0.97
C MET A 123 -5.61 5.42 -0.44
N GLU A 124 -5.30 4.49 -1.35
CA GLU A 124 -4.99 4.80 -2.75
C GLU A 124 -6.19 5.46 -3.45
N MET A 125 -7.40 4.96 -3.23
CA MET A 125 -8.62 5.55 -3.80
C MET A 125 -8.80 6.99 -3.32
N ILE A 126 -8.55 7.27 -2.04
CA ILE A 126 -8.64 8.63 -1.50
C ILE A 126 -7.51 9.52 -2.07
N LEU A 127 -6.27 9.04 -2.08
CA LEU A 127 -5.10 9.75 -2.61
C LEU A 127 -5.24 10.13 -4.09
N THR A 128 -5.90 9.27 -4.86
CA THR A 128 -6.16 9.50 -6.29
C THR A 128 -7.46 10.26 -6.58
N GLY A 129 -8.17 10.71 -5.54
CA GLY A 129 -9.42 11.46 -5.66
C GLY A 129 -10.62 10.64 -6.14
N LYS A 130 -10.54 9.31 -6.05
CA LYS A 130 -11.62 8.37 -6.39
C LYS A 130 -12.57 8.12 -5.22
N MET A 131 -12.22 8.57 -4.01
CA MET A 131 -13.06 8.55 -2.81
C MET A 131 -13.07 9.91 -2.10
N SER A 132 -14.04 10.11 -1.20
CA SER A 132 -14.11 11.32 -0.35
C SER A 132 -12.87 11.43 0.54
N LYS A 133 -12.53 12.66 0.94
CA LYS A 133 -11.45 12.95 1.88
C LYS A 133 -11.89 12.90 3.35
N ASP A 134 -13.16 12.65 3.64
CA ASP A 134 -13.68 12.71 5.02
C ASP A 134 -12.97 11.71 5.94
N ASP A 135 -12.81 10.46 5.48
CA ASP A 135 -12.10 9.41 6.23
C ASP A 135 -10.62 9.74 6.40
N TRP A 136 -10.01 10.38 5.39
CA TRP A 136 -8.64 10.88 5.49
C TRP A 136 -8.50 11.99 6.52
N ASN A 137 -9.40 12.97 6.54
CA ASN A 137 -9.37 14.04 7.53
C ASN A 137 -9.52 13.48 8.94
N TYR A 138 -10.39 12.48 9.13
CA TYR A 138 -10.53 11.79 10.41
C TYR A 138 -9.25 11.06 10.84
N LEU A 139 -8.60 10.37 9.90
CA LEU A 139 -7.30 9.73 10.13
C LEU A 139 -6.23 10.76 10.51
N ALA A 140 -6.17 11.88 9.77
CA ALA A 140 -5.22 12.95 10.03
C ALA A 140 -5.43 13.58 11.41
N ASP A 141 -6.67 13.92 11.77
CA ASP A 141 -7.01 14.45 13.09
C ASP A 141 -6.66 13.46 14.22
N SER A 142 -6.87 12.18 13.99
CA SER A 142 -6.51 11.12 14.95
C SER A 142 -5.00 11.01 15.15
N ILE A 143 -4.21 11.09 14.07
CA ILE A 143 -2.74 11.08 14.13
C ILE A 143 -2.22 12.38 14.78
N ALA A 144 -2.84 13.53 14.48
CA ALA A 144 -2.53 14.79 15.14
C ALA A 144 -2.74 14.65 16.65
N LYS A 145 -3.92 14.20 17.08
CA LYS A 145 -4.24 13.99 18.48
C LYS A 145 -3.25 13.05 19.17
N LEU A 146 -2.93 11.91 18.55
CA LEU A 146 -1.93 10.97 19.05
C LEU A 146 -0.58 11.66 19.28
N SER A 147 -0.08 12.43 18.32
CA SER A 147 1.19 13.16 18.48
C SER A 147 1.16 14.13 19.66
N GLY A 148 0.02 14.75 19.96
CA GLY A 148 -0.15 15.61 21.12
C GLY A 148 -0.16 14.86 22.45
N GLU A 149 -0.71 13.64 22.47
CA GLU A 149 -0.74 12.77 23.65
C GLU A 149 0.64 12.17 23.97
N LEU A 150 1.46 11.90 22.95
CA LEU A 150 2.84 11.44 23.11
C LEU A 150 3.75 12.54 23.68
N GLY A 151 3.49 13.79 23.32
CA GLY A 151 4.21 14.98 23.80
C GLY A 151 5.00 15.69 22.70
N PRO A 152 5.54 16.89 23.01
CA PRO A 152 6.05 17.81 22.01
C PRO A 152 7.37 17.38 21.33
N GLU A 153 8.03 16.35 21.84
CA GLU A 153 9.31 15.86 21.31
C GLU A 153 9.16 14.67 20.36
N TYR A 154 7.94 14.15 20.20
CA TYR A 154 7.67 12.98 19.38
C TYR A 154 7.01 13.34 18.06
N LEU A 155 7.49 12.69 17.01
CA LEU A 155 6.91 12.74 15.67
C LEU A 155 6.06 11.50 15.42
N VAL A 156 5.00 11.65 14.65
CA VAL A 156 4.23 10.52 14.13
C VAL A 156 4.15 10.63 12.62
N PHE A 157 4.63 9.60 11.93
CA PHE A 157 4.61 9.50 10.47
C PHE A 157 3.66 8.39 10.02
N LEU A 158 2.83 8.71 9.04
CA LEU A 158 2.16 7.71 8.21
C LEU A 158 2.98 7.53 6.94
N LEU A 159 3.58 6.37 6.76
CA LEU A 159 4.43 6.04 5.63
C LEU A 159 3.60 5.71 4.39
N ASN A 160 4.20 5.92 3.21
CA ASN A 160 3.59 5.50 1.96
C ASN A 160 3.76 3.98 1.77
N PRO A 161 2.69 3.18 1.73
CA PRO A 161 2.82 1.72 1.56
C PRO A 161 3.45 1.32 0.22
N ALA A 162 3.34 2.15 -0.82
CA ALA A 162 3.98 1.90 -2.12
C ALA A 162 5.46 2.32 -2.16
N ASN A 163 5.91 3.17 -1.24
CA ASN A 163 7.29 3.61 -1.13
C ASN A 163 7.61 4.00 0.33
N PRO A 164 7.98 3.03 1.19
CA PRO A 164 8.11 3.25 2.64
C PRO A 164 9.19 4.25 3.05
N ASP A 165 10.10 4.62 2.15
CA ASP A 165 11.09 5.68 2.39
C ASP A 165 10.45 7.08 2.40
N ASN A 166 9.21 7.21 1.92
CA ASN A 166 8.43 8.44 1.94
C ASN A 166 7.26 8.35 2.93
N TYR A 167 6.84 9.51 3.44
CA TYR A 167 5.63 9.64 4.25
C TYR A 167 4.54 10.43 3.50
N ILE A 168 3.29 10.14 3.84
CA ILE A 168 2.09 10.80 3.29
C ILE A 168 1.40 11.68 4.33
N LEU A 169 1.72 11.50 5.61
CA LEU A 169 1.28 12.36 6.69
C LEU A 169 2.39 12.46 7.75
N MET A 170 2.57 13.65 8.32
CA MET A 170 3.41 13.86 9.50
C MET A 170 2.68 14.76 10.50
N ALA A 171 2.66 14.35 11.75
CA ALA A 171 2.19 15.16 12.87
C ALA A 171 3.26 15.34 13.95
N GLU A 172 3.20 16.49 14.60
CA GLU A 172 4.06 16.86 15.72
C GLU A 172 3.23 17.68 16.71
N ASN A 173 3.25 17.29 17.99
CA ASN A 173 2.65 18.05 19.08
C ASN A 173 1.18 18.47 18.85
N GLY A 174 0.34 17.57 18.34
CA GLY A 174 -1.07 17.87 18.10
C GLY A 174 -1.36 18.53 16.75
N VAL A 175 -0.36 18.76 15.91
CA VAL A 175 -0.50 19.55 14.68
C VAL A 175 0.03 18.76 13.47
N ILE A 176 -0.76 18.70 12.41
CA ILE A 176 -0.33 18.17 11.11
C ILE A 176 0.69 19.14 10.50
N LYS A 177 1.90 18.64 10.23
CA LYS A 177 3.00 19.39 9.61
C LYS A 177 3.14 19.08 8.12
N TYR A 178 2.69 17.90 7.71
CA TYR A 178 2.64 17.52 6.30
C TYR A 178 1.42 16.63 6.03
N ASP A 179 0.76 16.87 4.91
CA ASP A 179 -0.36 16.07 4.41
C ASP A 179 -0.33 16.01 2.87
N ALA A 180 -0.26 14.79 2.34
CA ALA A 180 -0.23 14.53 0.90
C ALA A 180 -1.50 15.01 0.17
N LEU A 181 -2.63 15.18 0.85
CA LEU A 181 -3.92 15.59 0.28
C LEU A 181 -4.31 17.04 0.57
N ASN A 182 -3.58 17.72 1.46
CA ASN A 182 -3.79 19.12 1.79
C ASN A 182 -2.65 19.98 1.25
N GLU A 183 -2.91 20.71 0.16
CA GLU A 183 -1.92 21.54 -0.51
C GLU A 183 -1.49 22.77 0.29
N ASP A 184 -2.34 23.25 1.22
CA ASP A 184 -2.05 24.41 2.05
C ASP A 184 -0.98 24.10 3.12
N ILE A 185 -0.78 22.81 3.42
CA ILE A 185 0.19 22.33 4.42
C ILE A 185 1.55 21.96 3.75
N LYS A 186 1.61 21.79 2.43
CA LYS A 186 2.81 21.32 1.69
C LYS A 186 3.97 22.32 1.60
N SER A 187 3.91 23.47 2.28
CA SER A 187 4.81 24.61 2.03
C SER A 187 6.07 24.67 2.91
N GLN A 188 6.27 23.79 3.89
CA GLN A 188 7.50 23.83 4.70
C GLN A 188 8.19 22.47 4.63
N ASP A 189 9.44 22.47 4.16
CA ASP A 189 10.37 21.33 4.10
C ASP A 189 10.16 20.28 2.99
N LYS A 190 10.00 20.73 1.75
CA LYS A 190 10.49 19.96 0.58
C LYS A 190 12.00 20.22 0.39
N ALA A 191 12.80 19.88 1.40
CA ALA A 191 14.25 19.90 1.33
C ALA A 191 14.81 18.86 2.29
N LEU A 192 15.08 17.66 1.76
CA LEU A 192 16.29 16.85 1.96
C LEU A 192 16.28 15.70 0.94
#